data_AF-A0A9D5ERL2-F1
#
_entry.id   AF-A0A9D5ERL2-F1
#
_cell.length_a   1.000
_cell.length_b   1.000
_cell.length_c   1.000
_cell.angle_alpha   90.00
_cell.angle_beta   90.00
_cell.angle_gamma   90.00
#
_symmetry.space_group_name_H-M   'P 1'
#
loop_
_entity.id
_entity.type
_entity.pdbx_description
1 polymer ?
#
loop_
_entity_poly.entity_id
_entity_poly.type
_entity_poly.pdbx_seq_one_letter_code
_entity_poly.pdbx_strand_id
1 'polypeptide(L)'
;MNEPPRKRRALTNVGGRIDTEGDAPDARLLAQSLDVPPSTDDDTDPSRAHVHGFHTYPARMHPDTAARLVRAFVAPGARVLDPFCGSGTVLAEAMIAGRVPIGTDLNPLAVRLARCKTRPRDPAELENLVAQAKVCAASADERRKAKAGASRRFPPEDVEAFEPHVLLELDSLRAKLEMLRNDPAQHDLMLVLSAILVKLSKKRGDTSVGIAGRRTAPGFASKIFVQKTEELARSLAAFRALLPTPTPRGAFVEQDNATELRRLPPGMMDAIITSPPYAATYDYISHHAMRLRWLDLNASALAHGEMGARSTYQRIPPAEASVAWSRELARFFTATAKVLPKGGPLVLLMADSAVGNVALRADEIVASTARECGFFPAARASQFRPHFHGPTMAAFRARPRAEHAILLRRT
;
A
#
# COMPACT_ATOMS: atom_id res chain seq x y z
N MET A 1 18.27 4.90 -34.30
CA MET A 1 17.63 3.74 -33.62
C MET A 1 16.85 4.29 -32.44
N ASN A 2 15.52 4.26 -32.50
CA ASN A 2 14.71 4.61 -31.34
C ASN A 2 14.94 3.55 -30.28
N GLU A 3 15.50 3.94 -29.12
CA GLU A 3 15.52 3.08 -27.95
C GLU A 3 14.09 2.58 -27.69
N PRO A 4 13.87 1.27 -27.50
CA PRO A 4 12.57 0.78 -27.11
C PRO A 4 12.16 1.48 -25.81
N PRO A 5 10.87 1.83 -25.64
CA PRO A 5 10.41 2.50 -24.44
C PRO A 5 10.85 1.69 -23.21
N ARG A 6 11.57 2.34 -22.28
CA ARG A 6 11.98 1.75 -21.00
C ARG A 6 10.76 1.11 -20.34
N LYS A 7 10.64 -0.22 -20.41
CA LYS A 7 9.66 -0.98 -19.63
C LYS A 7 9.94 -0.68 -18.17
N ARG A 8 9.03 0.05 -17.51
CA ARG A 8 9.09 0.25 -16.05
C ARG A 8 8.85 -1.13 -15.43
N ARG A 9 9.92 -1.75 -14.94
CA ARG A 9 9.85 -3.01 -14.18
C ARG A 9 9.46 -2.66 -12.75
N ALA A 10 8.53 -3.39 -12.16
CA ALA A 10 8.19 -3.20 -10.77
C ALA A 10 9.40 -3.45 -9.86
N LEU A 11 9.40 -2.78 -8.71
CA LEU A 11 10.48 -2.87 -7.74
C LEU A 11 10.56 -4.23 -7.05
N THR A 12 9.51 -5.07 -7.16
CA THR A 12 9.22 -6.26 -6.35
C THR A 12 9.85 -7.57 -6.83
N ASN A 13 10.33 -7.66 -8.07
CA ASN A 13 11.19 -8.78 -8.51
C ASN A 13 11.89 -8.46 -9.84
N VAL A 14 13.16 -8.83 -9.99
CA VAL A 14 13.91 -8.73 -11.25
C VAL A 14 14.46 -10.08 -11.75
N GLY A 15 14.12 -11.17 -11.07
CA GLY A 15 14.75 -12.48 -11.19
C GLY A 15 16.14 -12.51 -10.55
N GLY A 16 16.66 -13.71 -10.26
CA GLY A 16 18.04 -13.89 -9.78
C GLY A 16 18.18 -14.89 -8.64
N ARG A 17 19.42 -15.12 -8.23
CA ARG A 17 19.78 -16.02 -7.12
C ARG A 17 19.18 -15.52 -5.80
N ILE A 18 18.61 -16.45 -5.06
CA ILE A 18 18.10 -16.23 -3.69
C ILE A 18 19.05 -16.96 -2.74
N ASP A 19 19.66 -16.22 -1.82
CA ASP A 19 20.47 -16.77 -0.75
C ASP A 19 19.60 -16.99 0.50
N THR A 20 19.80 -18.13 1.17
CA THR A 20 19.02 -18.54 2.34
C THR A 20 19.91 -18.80 3.55
N GLU A 21 19.43 -18.47 4.75
CA GLU A 21 20.11 -18.76 6.02
C GLU A 21 19.09 -19.11 7.11
N GLY A 22 19.50 -19.89 8.12
CA GLY A 22 18.68 -20.29 9.26
C GLY A 22 18.03 -21.66 9.08
N ASP A 23 16.87 -21.87 9.69
CA ASP A 23 16.11 -23.12 9.58
C ASP A 23 15.79 -23.45 8.11
N ALA A 24 16.23 -24.61 7.64
CA ALA A 24 16.19 -24.95 6.22
C ALA A 24 14.76 -25.08 5.65
N PRO A 25 13.79 -25.74 6.34
CA PRO A 25 12.38 -25.68 5.95
C PRO A 25 11.82 -24.28 5.82
N ASP A 26 11.98 -23.43 6.83
CA ASP A 26 11.46 -22.06 6.82
C ASP A 26 12.11 -21.22 5.72
N ALA A 27 13.44 -21.31 5.58
CA ALA A 27 14.18 -20.53 4.58
C ALA A 27 13.77 -20.89 3.15
N ARG A 28 13.43 -22.16 2.88
CA ARG A 28 12.84 -22.57 1.58
C ARG A 28 11.48 -21.93 1.33
N LEU A 29 10.60 -21.88 2.34
CA LEU A 29 9.29 -21.23 2.22
C LEU A 29 9.43 -19.72 1.96
N LEU A 30 10.37 -19.06 2.64
CA LEU A 30 10.70 -17.66 2.42
C LEU A 30 11.25 -17.43 0.99
N ALA A 31 12.16 -18.27 0.52
CA ALA A 31 12.71 -18.17 -0.83
C ALA A 31 11.63 -18.35 -1.91
N GLN A 32 10.75 -19.33 -1.74
CA GLN A 32 9.59 -19.52 -2.63
C GLN A 32 8.66 -18.30 -2.64
N SER A 33 8.52 -17.59 -1.52
CA SER A 33 7.68 -16.38 -1.50
C SER A 33 8.25 -15.21 -2.30
N LEU A 34 9.58 -15.12 -2.43
CA LEU A 34 10.26 -14.10 -3.22
C LEU A 34 10.30 -14.44 -4.70
N ASP A 35 10.08 -15.70 -5.08
CA ASP A 35 10.15 -16.17 -6.48
C ASP A 35 8.86 -15.89 -7.27
N VAL A 36 8.55 -14.62 -7.48
CA VAL A 36 7.34 -14.15 -8.19
C VAL A 36 7.68 -13.50 -9.54
N PRO A 37 6.80 -13.52 -10.54
CA PRO A 37 7.08 -12.83 -11.80
C PRO A 37 7.30 -11.31 -11.56
N PRO A 38 8.19 -10.65 -12.33
CA PRO A 38 8.32 -9.19 -12.28
C PRO A 38 6.99 -8.54 -12.65
N SER A 39 6.50 -7.61 -11.82
CA SER A 39 5.28 -6.90 -12.19
C SER A 39 5.55 -5.90 -13.33
N THR A 40 4.52 -5.74 -14.14
CA THR A 40 4.45 -4.95 -15.35
C THR A 40 3.33 -3.93 -15.23
N ASP A 41 3.36 -2.91 -16.08
CA ASP A 41 2.27 -1.93 -16.18
C ASP A 41 1.06 -2.48 -16.97
N ASP A 42 1.05 -3.76 -17.35
CA ASP A 42 -0.07 -4.39 -18.05
C ASP A 42 -1.29 -4.49 -17.13
N ASP A 43 -2.49 -4.32 -17.69
CA ASP A 43 -3.75 -4.47 -16.95
C ASP A 43 -4.05 -5.96 -16.65
N THR A 44 -3.44 -6.90 -17.40
CA THR A 44 -3.53 -8.35 -17.11
C THR A 44 -2.49 -8.85 -16.12
N ASP A 45 -1.69 -7.96 -15.53
CA ASP A 45 -0.65 -8.34 -14.60
C ASP A 45 -1.23 -9.00 -13.33
N PRO A 46 -0.74 -10.18 -12.90
CA PRO A 46 -1.23 -10.84 -11.69
C PRO A 46 -1.15 -9.96 -10.43
N SER A 47 -0.18 -9.04 -10.35
CA SER A 47 -0.07 -8.08 -9.24
C SER A 47 -1.18 -7.04 -9.19
N ARG A 48 -1.96 -6.92 -10.26
CA ARG A 48 -3.10 -6.02 -10.42
C ARG A 48 -4.44 -6.78 -10.46
N ALA A 49 -4.42 -8.10 -10.27
CA ALA A 49 -5.61 -8.93 -10.29
C ALA A 49 -6.64 -8.50 -9.24
N HIS A 50 -7.92 -8.62 -9.60
CA HIS A 50 -9.08 -8.34 -8.74
C HIS A 50 -8.99 -6.95 -8.08
N VAL A 51 -8.97 -6.91 -6.74
CA VAL A 51 -8.95 -5.68 -5.94
C VAL A 51 -7.60 -4.97 -5.93
N HIS A 52 -6.53 -5.59 -6.44
CA HIS A 52 -5.18 -5.01 -6.40
C HIS A 52 -4.93 -3.98 -7.51
N GLY A 53 -5.72 -3.94 -8.59
CA GLY A 53 -5.56 -2.98 -9.69
C GLY A 53 -6.31 -1.66 -9.52
N PHE A 54 -7.25 -1.58 -8.57
CA PHE A 54 -8.23 -0.49 -8.50
C PHE A 54 -7.60 0.89 -8.25
N HIS A 55 -6.73 1.03 -7.26
CA HIS A 55 -6.17 2.32 -6.85
C HIS A 55 -4.66 2.22 -6.73
N THR A 56 -3.95 3.17 -7.35
CA THR A 56 -2.49 3.23 -7.23
C THR A 56 -2.11 3.54 -5.78
N TYR A 57 -1.29 2.68 -5.20
CA TYR A 57 -0.69 2.88 -3.88
C TYR A 57 0.77 2.44 -3.98
N PRO A 58 1.74 3.28 -3.59
CA PRO A 58 3.16 2.96 -3.74
C PRO A 58 3.59 1.85 -2.77
N ALA A 59 4.73 1.21 -3.07
CA ALA A 59 5.43 0.29 -2.18
C ALA A 59 4.59 -0.90 -1.64
N ARG A 60 3.78 -1.53 -2.52
CA ARG A 60 2.98 -2.70 -2.14
C ARG A 60 3.79 -3.99 -2.23
N MET A 61 3.52 -4.91 -1.31
CA MET A 61 3.90 -6.31 -1.46
C MET A 61 3.22 -6.91 -2.69
N HIS A 62 3.94 -7.77 -3.43
CA HIS A 62 3.36 -8.52 -4.53
C HIS A 62 2.27 -9.48 -4.01
N PRO A 63 1.08 -9.56 -4.64
CA PRO A 63 0.01 -10.48 -4.21
C PRO A 63 0.48 -11.93 -4.07
N ASP A 64 1.20 -12.48 -5.05
CA ASP A 64 1.74 -13.85 -4.94
C ASP A 64 2.70 -14.04 -3.76
N THR A 65 3.55 -13.05 -3.46
CA THR A 65 4.43 -13.09 -2.28
C THR A 65 3.59 -13.11 -1.01
N ALA A 66 2.60 -12.22 -0.90
CA ALA A 66 1.69 -12.17 0.25
C ALA A 66 0.92 -13.50 0.41
N ALA A 67 0.38 -14.05 -0.66
CA ALA A 67 -0.37 -15.30 -0.67
C ALA A 67 0.51 -16.48 -0.22
N ARG A 68 1.75 -16.57 -0.72
CA ARG A 68 2.71 -17.62 -0.35
C ARG A 68 3.12 -17.49 1.12
N LEU A 69 3.43 -16.29 1.60
CA LEU A 69 3.78 -16.03 3.00
C LEU A 69 2.63 -16.39 3.95
N VAL A 70 1.40 -15.96 3.64
CA VAL A 70 0.23 -16.30 4.46
C VAL A 70 0.00 -17.81 4.49
N ARG A 71 0.07 -18.49 3.34
CA ARG A 71 -0.15 -19.94 3.29
C ARG A 71 0.93 -20.73 4.02
N ALA A 72 2.17 -20.25 3.99
CA ALA A 72 3.32 -20.89 4.62
C ALA A 72 3.33 -20.74 6.15
N PHE A 73 3.03 -19.54 6.66
CA PHE A 73 3.27 -19.21 8.07
C PHE A 73 2.01 -18.98 8.90
N VAL A 74 0.82 -19.05 8.30
CA VAL A 74 -0.45 -18.86 8.99
C VAL A 74 -1.35 -20.06 8.76
N ALA A 75 -1.73 -20.73 9.85
CA ALA A 75 -2.66 -21.86 9.80
C ALA A 75 -4.03 -21.43 9.23
N PRO A 76 -4.77 -22.31 8.53
CA PRO A 76 -6.15 -22.03 8.12
C PRO A 76 -7.02 -21.59 9.30
N GLY A 77 -7.88 -20.59 9.11
CA GLY A 77 -8.74 -20.01 10.16
C GLY A 77 -8.01 -19.15 11.20
N ALA A 78 -6.67 -19.13 11.21
CA ALA A 78 -5.91 -18.35 12.18
C ALA A 78 -5.88 -16.85 11.86
N ARG A 79 -5.65 -16.05 12.90
CA ARG A 79 -5.59 -14.58 12.87
C ARG A 79 -4.22 -14.11 12.39
N VAL A 80 -4.21 -13.38 11.29
CA VAL A 80 -2.99 -12.75 10.73
C VAL A 80 -3.07 -11.25 10.84
N LEU A 81 -2.03 -10.64 11.40
CA LEU A 81 -1.88 -9.19 11.46
C LEU A 81 -0.92 -8.68 10.39
N ASP A 82 -1.31 -7.59 9.74
CA ASP A 82 -0.41 -6.71 9.00
C ASP A 82 -0.49 -5.29 9.62
N PRO A 83 0.49 -4.88 10.45
CA PRO A 83 0.45 -3.59 11.13
C PRO A 83 0.91 -2.41 10.26
N PHE A 84 1.27 -2.68 8.99
CA PHE A 84 1.55 -1.69 7.95
C PHE A 84 0.75 -2.05 6.69
N CYS A 85 -0.56 -2.28 6.86
CA CYS A 85 -1.36 -2.98 5.86
C CYS A 85 -1.47 -2.27 4.51
N GLY A 86 -1.17 -0.97 4.45
CA GLY A 86 -1.26 -0.18 3.24
C GLY A 86 -2.65 -0.30 2.62
N SER A 87 -2.70 -0.56 1.30
CA SER A 87 -3.98 -0.85 0.61
C SER A 87 -4.54 -2.26 0.86
N GLY A 88 -4.01 -3.03 1.82
CA GLY A 88 -4.57 -4.31 2.26
C GLY A 88 -4.24 -5.52 1.37
N THR A 89 -3.04 -5.60 0.77
CA THR A 89 -2.67 -6.77 -0.06
C THR A 89 -2.63 -8.05 0.77
N VAL A 90 -1.90 -8.07 1.89
CA VAL A 90 -1.82 -9.23 2.80
C VAL A 90 -3.20 -9.62 3.30
N LEU A 91 -4.03 -8.63 3.63
CA LEU A 91 -5.38 -8.86 4.13
C LEU A 91 -6.27 -9.56 3.10
N ALA A 92 -6.27 -9.09 1.84
CA ALA A 92 -7.05 -9.71 0.77
C ALA A 92 -6.61 -11.16 0.51
N GLU A 93 -5.29 -11.40 0.40
CA GLU A 93 -4.76 -12.75 0.19
C GLU A 93 -5.02 -13.68 1.37
N ALA A 94 -5.03 -13.14 2.59
CA ALA A 94 -5.42 -13.88 3.78
C ALA A 94 -6.90 -14.30 3.76
N MET A 95 -7.81 -13.42 3.33
CA MET A 95 -9.22 -13.80 3.17
C MET A 95 -9.39 -14.91 2.12
N ILE A 96 -8.74 -14.79 0.96
CA ILE A 96 -8.78 -15.81 -0.11
C ILE A 96 -8.24 -17.15 0.42
N ALA A 97 -7.19 -17.10 1.24
CA ALA A 97 -6.63 -18.28 1.88
C ALA A 97 -7.47 -18.79 3.07
N GLY A 98 -8.59 -18.16 3.43
CA GLY A 98 -9.42 -18.59 4.57
C GLY A 98 -8.77 -18.37 5.93
N ARG A 99 -7.97 -17.30 6.08
CA ARG A 99 -7.44 -16.79 7.35
C ARG A 99 -8.31 -15.62 7.82
N VAL A 100 -8.12 -15.19 9.06
CA VAL A 100 -8.81 -14.02 9.65
C VAL A 100 -7.85 -12.82 9.65
N PRO A 101 -7.91 -11.93 8.65
CA PRO A 101 -7.00 -10.80 8.57
C PRO A 101 -7.40 -9.65 9.48
N ILE A 102 -6.39 -9.10 10.13
CA ILE A 102 -6.42 -7.86 10.88
C ILE A 102 -5.34 -6.93 10.31
N GLY A 103 -5.70 -5.68 10.04
CA GLY A 103 -4.76 -4.69 9.51
C GLY A 103 -4.77 -3.40 10.30
N THR A 104 -3.62 -2.78 10.44
CA THR A 104 -3.52 -1.38 10.85
C THR A 104 -2.64 -0.61 9.90
N ASP A 105 -2.92 0.68 9.73
CA ASP A 105 -2.02 1.59 9.04
C ASP A 105 -2.16 2.99 9.62
N LEU A 106 -1.08 3.77 9.58
CA LEU A 106 -1.09 5.15 10.05
C LEU A 106 -1.77 6.09 9.05
N ASN A 107 -1.74 5.73 7.76
CA ASN A 107 -2.30 6.49 6.66
C ASN A 107 -3.82 6.24 6.55
N PRO A 108 -4.67 7.25 6.78
CA PRO A 108 -6.13 7.07 6.72
C PRO A 108 -6.64 6.70 5.32
N LEU A 109 -5.94 7.09 4.25
CA LEU A 109 -6.29 6.68 2.89
C LEU A 109 -6.05 5.17 2.71
N ALA A 110 -4.95 4.66 3.25
CA ALA A 110 -4.60 3.25 3.21
C ALA A 110 -5.67 2.41 3.92
N VAL A 111 -6.06 2.82 5.14
CA VAL A 111 -7.14 2.20 5.92
C VAL A 111 -8.45 2.15 5.13
N ARG A 112 -8.87 3.26 4.51
CA ARG A 112 -10.10 3.29 3.68
C ARG A 112 -10.00 2.34 2.48
N LEU A 113 -8.86 2.31 1.78
CA LEU A 113 -8.62 1.41 0.66
C LEU A 113 -8.64 -0.06 1.08
N ALA A 114 -7.96 -0.40 2.17
CA ALA A 114 -7.96 -1.75 2.73
C ALA A 114 -9.39 -2.19 3.06
N ARG A 115 -10.16 -1.39 3.82
CA ARG A 115 -11.57 -1.67 4.15
C ARG A 115 -12.44 -1.90 2.91
N CYS A 116 -12.28 -1.07 1.89
CA CYS A 116 -13.02 -1.22 0.63
C CYS A 116 -12.71 -2.57 -0.04
N LYS A 117 -11.43 -2.90 -0.18
CA LYS A 117 -10.94 -4.11 -0.87
C LYS A 117 -11.24 -5.40 -0.11
N THR A 118 -11.27 -5.36 1.22
CA THR A 118 -11.36 -6.56 2.08
C THR A 118 -12.76 -6.73 2.68
N ARG A 119 -13.79 -6.16 2.05
CA ARG A 119 -15.19 -6.37 2.41
C ARG A 119 -15.89 -7.07 1.24
N PRO A 120 -16.38 -8.31 1.41
CA PRO A 120 -17.17 -8.96 0.37
C PRO A 120 -18.45 -8.16 0.12
N ARG A 121 -18.85 -8.02 -1.15
CA ARG A 121 -20.03 -7.27 -1.57
C ARG A 121 -21.05 -8.15 -2.25
N ASP A 122 -22.31 -7.98 -1.90
CA ASP A 122 -23.40 -8.66 -2.60
C ASP A 122 -23.71 -7.95 -3.94
N PRO A 123 -24.28 -8.65 -4.95
CA PRO A 123 -24.57 -8.05 -6.25
C PRO A 123 -25.38 -6.75 -6.20
N ALA A 124 -26.39 -6.68 -5.34
CA ALA A 124 -27.22 -5.49 -5.16
C ALA A 124 -26.41 -4.27 -4.66
N GLU A 125 -25.39 -4.46 -3.81
CA GLU A 125 -24.51 -3.37 -3.41
C GLU A 125 -23.68 -2.83 -4.58
N LEU A 126 -23.19 -3.73 -5.43
CA LEU A 126 -22.38 -3.38 -6.60
C LEU A 126 -23.21 -2.64 -7.66
N GLU A 127 -24.45 -3.07 -7.86
CA GLU A 127 -25.42 -2.37 -8.72
C GLU A 127 -25.72 -0.96 -8.19
N ASN A 128 -25.99 -0.83 -6.88
CA ASN A 128 -26.19 0.48 -6.26
C ASN A 128 -24.96 1.39 -6.40
N LEU A 129 -23.76 0.85 -6.19
CA LEU A 129 -22.49 1.59 -6.35
C LEU A 129 -22.38 2.22 -7.75
N VAL A 130 -22.66 1.44 -8.80
CA VAL A 130 -22.62 1.92 -10.19
C VAL A 130 -23.76 2.91 -10.48
N ALA A 131 -24.96 2.66 -9.96
CA ALA A 131 -26.10 3.56 -10.12
C ALA A 131 -25.83 4.95 -9.51
N GLN A 132 -25.32 4.99 -8.28
CA GLN A 132 -24.95 6.25 -7.62
C GLN A 132 -23.82 6.98 -8.34
N ALA A 133 -22.87 6.26 -8.93
CA ALA A 133 -21.84 6.90 -9.75
C ALA A 133 -22.42 7.61 -10.97
N LYS A 134 -23.40 7.01 -11.65
CA LYS A 134 -24.09 7.62 -12.80
C LYS A 134 -24.89 8.86 -12.39
N VAL A 135 -25.55 8.83 -11.23
CA VAL A 135 -26.22 10.00 -10.65
C VAL A 135 -25.23 11.14 -10.37
N CYS A 136 -24.07 10.82 -9.80
CA CYS A 136 -23.01 11.81 -9.57
C CYS A 136 -22.48 12.41 -10.86
N ALA A 137 -22.21 11.57 -11.87
CA ALA A 137 -21.72 12.00 -13.17
C ALA A 137 -22.72 12.91 -13.91
N ALA A 138 -24.03 12.58 -13.88
CA ALA A 138 -25.08 13.40 -14.47
C ALA A 138 -25.13 14.80 -13.82
N SER A 139 -25.06 14.87 -12.49
CA SER A 139 -25.02 16.15 -11.76
C SER A 139 -23.78 16.98 -12.09
N ALA A 140 -22.62 16.34 -12.25
CA ALA A 140 -21.40 17.02 -12.68
C ALA A 140 -21.51 17.57 -14.12
N ASP A 141 -22.16 16.82 -15.02
CA ASP A 141 -22.41 17.27 -16.38
C ASP A 141 -23.39 18.45 -16.46
N GLU A 142 -24.43 18.48 -15.62
CA GLU A 142 -25.34 19.62 -15.51
C GLU A 142 -24.60 20.89 -15.08
N ARG A 143 -23.79 20.81 -14.00
CA ARG A 143 -22.97 21.93 -13.54
C ARG A 143 -21.97 22.41 -14.59
N ARG A 144 -21.37 21.48 -15.33
CA ARG A 144 -20.45 21.79 -16.45
C ARG A 144 -21.18 22.52 -17.58
N LYS A 145 -22.35 22.05 -18.01
CA LYS A 145 -23.17 22.71 -19.06
C LYS A 145 -23.61 24.11 -18.63
N ALA A 146 -23.95 24.28 -17.36
CA ALA A 146 -24.31 25.57 -16.76
C ALA A 146 -23.10 26.49 -16.51
N LYS A 147 -21.87 26.03 -16.73
CA LYS A 147 -20.62 26.77 -16.45
C LYS A 147 -20.57 27.32 -15.01
N ALA A 148 -21.03 26.54 -14.04
CA ALA A 148 -21.23 26.98 -12.66
C ALA A 148 -19.94 27.34 -11.88
N GLY A 149 -18.76 27.09 -12.46
CA GLY A 149 -17.46 27.26 -11.79
C GLY A 149 -17.20 26.24 -10.68
N ALA A 150 -15.92 25.95 -10.45
CA ALA A 150 -15.51 25.11 -9.32
C ALA A 150 -15.62 25.89 -8.00
N SER A 151 -15.88 25.20 -6.90
CA SER A 151 -15.83 25.84 -5.58
C SER A 151 -14.41 26.24 -5.18
N ARG A 152 -14.29 27.19 -4.23
CA ARG A 152 -12.99 27.68 -3.72
C ARG A 152 -12.46 26.86 -2.53
N ARG A 153 -12.76 25.56 -2.47
CA ARG A 153 -12.42 24.70 -1.32
C ARG A 153 -11.00 24.13 -1.35
N PHE A 154 -10.36 24.11 -2.51
CA PHE A 154 -9.05 23.51 -2.70
C PHE A 154 -7.94 24.57 -2.65
N PRO A 155 -6.76 24.24 -2.12
CA PRO A 155 -5.65 25.18 -2.08
C PRO A 155 -5.08 25.42 -3.50
N PRO A 156 -4.32 26.51 -3.71
CA PRO A 156 -3.83 26.91 -5.04
C PRO A 156 -3.10 25.78 -5.78
N GLU A 157 -2.27 25.00 -5.11
CA GLU A 157 -1.51 23.92 -5.75
C GLU A 157 -2.40 22.80 -6.31
N ASP A 158 -3.56 22.55 -5.70
CA ASP A 158 -4.54 21.58 -6.22
C ASP A 158 -5.36 22.18 -7.34
N VAL A 159 -5.71 23.47 -7.27
CA VAL A 159 -6.41 24.18 -8.36
C VAL A 159 -5.54 24.21 -9.63
N GLU A 160 -4.26 24.54 -9.49
CA GLU A 160 -3.29 24.61 -10.59
C GLU A 160 -3.01 23.24 -11.23
N ALA A 161 -3.21 22.16 -10.48
CA ALA A 161 -2.98 20.80 -10.95
C ALA A 161 -3.96 20.35 -12.05
N PHE A 162 -5.08 21.06 -12.28
CA PHE A 162 -6.11 20.67 -13.24
C PHE A 162 -6.38 21.76 -14.29
N GLU A 163 -6.99 21.37 -15.41
CA GLU A 163 -7.63 22.33 -16.32
C GLU A 163 -8.94 22.84 -15.68
N PRO A 164 -9.35 24.11 -15.89
CA PRO A 164 -10.51 24.68 -15.19
C PRO A 164 -11.81 23.87 -15.32
N HIS A 165 -12.10 23.30 -16.49
CA HIS A 165 -13.29 22.46 -16.67
C HIS A 165 -13.16 21.10 -15.98
N VAL A 166 -11.96 20.51 -15.95
CA VAL A 166 -11.69 19.26 -15.22
C VAL A 166 -11.86 19.49 -13.71
N LEU A 167 -11.34 20.61 -13.19
CA LEU A 167 -11.52 20.99 -11.79
C LEU A 167 -13.01 21.15 -11.44
N LEU A 168 -13.79 21.82 -12.30
CA LEU A 168 -15.24 21.96 -12.13
C LEU A 168 -15.94 20.59 -12.09
N GLU A 169 -15.60 19.68 -13.01
CA GLU A 169 -16.19 18.33 -13.02
C GLU A 169 -15.85 17.55 -11.74
N LEU A 170 -14.58 17.53 -11.32
CA LEU A 170 -14.13 16.84 -10.11
C LEU A 170 -14.74 17.44 -8.83
N ASP A 171 -14.81 18.77 -8.73
CA ASP A 171 -15.51 19.49 -7.64
C ASP A 171 -17.00 19.14 -7.62
N SER A 172 -17.63 19.01 -8.79
CA SER A 172 -19.03 18.64 -8.90
C SER A 172 -19.32 17.22 -8.46
N LEU A 173 -18.46 16.27 -8.85
CA LEU A 173 -18.50 14.91 -8.33
C LEU A 173 -18.36 14.91 -6.81
N ARG A 174 -17.34 15.60 -6.28
CA ARG A 174 -17.10 15.70 -4.82
C ARG A 174 -18.32 16.25 -4.08
N ALA A 175 -18.90 17.34 -4.56
CA ALA A 175 -20.06 17.98 -3.93
C ALA A 175 -21.29 17.06 -3.93
N LYS A 176 -21.54 16.33 -5.03
CA LYS A 176 -22.67 15.38 -5.09
C LYS A 176 -22.43 14.18 -4.17
N LEU A 177 -21.20 13.68 -4.07
CA LEU A 177 -20.83 12.61 -3.14
C LEU A 177 -21.05 13.01 -1.68
N GLU A 178 -20.82 14.27 -1.30
CA GLU A 178 -21.13 14.78 0.06
C GLU A 178 -22.61 14.72 0.42
N MET A 179 -23.50 14.66 -0.57
CA MET A 179 -24.94 14.56 -0.38
C MET A 179 -25.40 13.10 -0.19
N LEU A 180 -24.56 12.11 -0.48
CA LEU A 180 -24.86 10.68 -0.34
C LEU A 180 -24.66 10.16 1.10
N ARG A 181 -24.79 11.00 2.14
CA ARG A 181 -24.31 10.72 3.52
C ARG A 181 -24.76 9.39 4.14
N ASN A 182 -25.92 8.88 3.74
CA ASN A 182 -26.48 7.63 4.26
C ASN A 182 -26.38 6.46 3.26
N ASP A 183 -25.88 6.71 2.05
CA ASP A 183 -25.73 5.66 1.04
C ASP A 183 -24.41 4.90 1.27
N PRO A 184 -24.44 3.56 1.36
CA PRO A 184 -23.24 2.76 1.55
C PRO A 184 -22.19 2.93 0.43
N ALA A 185 -22.58 3.40 -0.76
CA ALA A 185 -21.68 3.67 -1.87
C ALA A 185 -20.77 4.90 -1.65
N GLN A 186 -21.14 5.82 -0.75
CA GLN A 186 -20.45 7.10 -0.61
C GLN A 186 -18.94 6.94 -0.43
N HIS A 187 -18.51 6.12 0.54
CA HIS A 187 -17.10 5.95 0.86
C HIS A 187 -16.31 5.32 -0.28
N ASP A 188 -16.88 4.34 -0.98
CA ASP A 188 -16.23 3.67 -2.11
C ASP A 188 -16.12 4.62 -3.31
N LEU A 189 -17.17 5.40 -3.59
CA LEU A 189 -17.15 6.41 -4.65
C LEU A 189 -16.17 7.56 -4.37
N MET A 190 -15.99 7.93 -3.10
CA MET A 190 -14.92 8.85 -2.70
C MET A 190 -13.54 8.26 -3.03
N LEU A 191 -13.32 6.96 -2.85
CA LEU A 191 -12.08 6.29 -3.28
C LEU A 191 -11.95 6.24 -4.82
N VAL A 192 -13.06 6.07 -5.55
CA VAL A 192 -13.06 6.16 -7.03
C VAL A 192 -12.63 7.56 -7.47
N LEU A 193 -13.15 8.61 -6.83
CA LEU A 193 -12.73 10.00 -7.09
C LEU A 193 -11.22 10.15 -6.87
N SER A 194 -10.69 9.64 -5.74
CA SER A 194 -9.25 9.64 -5.44
C SER A 194 -8.40 8.90 -6.49
N ALA A 195 -8.92 7.79 -7.03
CA ALA A 195 -8.21 6.98 -8.02
C ALA A 195 -7.99 7.72 -9.34
N ILE A 196 -8.88 8.66 -9.70
CA ILE A 196 -8.84 9.36 -10.99
C ILE A 196 -8.09 10.70 -10.92
N LEU A 197 -7.84 11.25 -9.72
CA LEU A 197 -7.22 12.58 -9.55
C LEU A 197 -5.89 12.71 -10.27
N VAL A 198 -4.93 11.82 -10.01
CA VAL A 198 -3.58 11.94 -10.61
C VAL A 198 -3.62 11.74 -12.13
N LYS A 199 -4.48 10.84 -12.61
CA LYS A 199 -4.66 10.57 -14.04
C LYS A 199 -5.18 11.80 -14.80
N LEU A 200 -6.10 12.53 -14.18
CA LEU A 200 -6.74 13.73 -14.74
C LEU A 200 -5.98 15.03 -14.42
N SER A 201 -5.02 14.98 -13.50
CA SER A 201 -4.13 16.10 -13.22
C SER A 201 -3.07 16.26 -14.30
N LYS A 202 -2.44 17.43 -14.29
CA LYS A 202 -1.24 17.75 -15.07
C LYS A 202 -0.01 16.95 -14.60
N LYS A 203 -0.06 16.14 -13.53
CA LYS A 203 1.08 15.35 -13.06
C LYS A 203 1.41 14.19 -14.01
N ARG A 204 2.70 13.88 -14.16
CA ARG A 204 3.18 12.73 -14.95
C ARG A 204 2.86 11.37 -14.31
N GLY A 205 2.73 11.31 -12.99
CA GLY A 205 2.40 10.12 -12.20
C GLY A 205 2.49 10.38 -10.70
N ASP A 206 2.08 9.39 -9.88
CA ASP A 206 1.98 9.53 -8.41
C ASP A 206 3.30 9.86 -7.70
N THR A 207 4.41 9.37 -8.24
CA THR A 207 5.76 9.57 -7.70
C THR A 207 6.60 10.56 -8.51
N SER A 208 6.00 11.24 -9.49
CA SER A 208 6.71 12.13 -10.43
C SER A 208 6.45 13.59 -10.11
N VAL A 209 7.51 14.40 -10.08
CA VAL A 209 7.44 15.86 -9.89
C VAL A 209 7.13 16.59 -11.22
N GLY A 210 7.25 15.91 -12.35
CA GLY A 210 7.06 16.50 -13.68
C GLY A 210 5.60 16.67 -14.11
N ILE A 211 5.35 17.68 -14.93
CA ILE A 211 4.07 17.94 -15.59
C ILE A 211 4.00 17.19 -16.93
N ALA A 212 2.88 16.54 -17.20
CA ALA A 212 2.52 16.01 -18.52
C ALA A 212 1.53 16.97 -19.19
N GLY A 213 1.86 17.41 -20.41
CA GLY A 213 0.93 18.17 -21.25
C GLY A 213 -0.19 17.28 -21.77
N ARG A 214 -1.20 17.02 -20.95
CA ARG A 214 -2.42 16.29 -21.34
C ARG A 214 -3.53 17.30 -21.54
N ARG A 215 -4.21 17.23 -22.69
CA ARG A 215 -5.49 17.92 -22.93
C ARG A 215 -6.61 16.95 -22.63
N THR A 216 -7.46 17.31 -21.69
CA THR A 216 -8.62 16.50 -21.31
C THR A 216 -9.89 17.09 -21.91
N ALA A 217 -10.66 16.29 -22.65
CA ALA A 217 -11.92 16.76 -23.23
C ALA A 217 -12.97 17.08 -22.13
N PRO A 218 -13.82 18.10 -22.30
CA PRO A 218 -14.94 18.35 -21.38
C PRO A 218 -15.87 17.14 -21.24
N GLY A 219 -16.31 16.85 -20.01
CA GLY A 219 -17.14 15.68 -19.66
C GLY A 219 -16.35 14.38 -19.47
N PHE A 220 -15.04 14.39 -19.75
CA PHE A 220 -14.22 13.18 -19.64
C PHE A 220 -13.99 12.75 -18.19
N ALA A 221 -13.96 13.68 -17.23
CA ALA A 221 -13.75 13.34 -15.82
C ALA A 221 -14.95 12.55 -15.27
N SER A 222 -16.18 13.03 -15.54
CA SER A 222 -17.42 12.32 -15.20
C SER A 222 -17.50 10.94 -15.87
N LYS A 223 -17.10 10.83 -17.14
CA LYS A 223 -17.06 9.54 -17.86
C LYS A 223 -16.08 8.56 -17.21
N ILE A 224 -14.85 9.00 -16.94
CA ILE A 224 -13.82 8.16 -16.32
C ILE A 224 -14.21 7.75 -14.90
N PHE A 225 -14.89 8.62 -14.15
CA PHE A 225 -15.43 8.30 -12.84
C PHE A 225 -16.38 7.10 -12.90
N VAL A 226 -17.38 7.10 -13.80
CA VAL A 226 -18.30 5.96 -13.98
C VAL A 226 -17.55 4.70 -14.41
N GLN A 227 -16.67 4.80 -15.41
CA GLN A 227 -15.88 3.65 -15.88
C GLN A 227 -15.03 3.04 -14.77
N LYS A 228 -14.42 3.88 -13.92
CA LYS A 228 -13.60 3.43 -12.80
C LYS A 228 -14.44 2.82 -11.68
N THR A 229 -15.68 3.28 -11.48
CA THR A 229 -16.64 2.60 -10.59
C THR A 229 -17.03 1.22 -11.12
N GLU A 230 -17.31 1.09 -12.41
CA GLU A 230 -17.63 -0.20 -13.02
C GLU A 230 -16.45 -1.19 -12.95
N GLU A 231 -15.21 -0.69 -13.10
CA GLU A 231 -13.99 -1.46 -12.86
C GLU A 231 -13.92 -1.95 -11.40
N LEU A 232 -14.12 -1.05 -10.43
CA LEU A 232 -14.15 -1.41 -9.01
C LEU A 232 -15.21 -2.48 -8.72
N ALA A 233 -16.42 -2.32 -9.25
CA ALA A 233 -17.51 -3.26 -9.05
C ALA A 233 -17.15 -4.67 -9.58
N ARG A 234 -16.57 -4.76 -10.79
CA ARG A 234 -16.07 -6.02 -11.34
C ARG A 234 -14.96 -6.63 -10.49
N SER A 235 -14.02 -5.83 -10.02
CA SER A 235 -12.93 -6.27 -9.14
C SER A 235 -13.43 -6.82 -7.81
N LEU A 236 -14.42 -6.16 -7.18
CA LEU A 236 -15.03 -6.59 -5.92
C LEU A 236 -15.84 -7.88 -6.09
N ALA A 237 -16.57 -8.02 -7.21
CA ALA A 237 -17.27 -9.26 -7.55
C ALA A 237 -16.28 -10.43 -7.75
N ALA A 238 -15.20 -10.20 -8.49
CA ALA A 238 -14.17 -11.20 -8.72
C ALA A 238 -13.45 -11.60 -7.42
N PHE A 239 -13.16 -10.64 -6.53
CA PHE A 239 -12.60 -10.93 -5.21
C PHE A 239 -13.56 -11.79 -4.38
N ARG A 240 -14.85 -11.45 -4.33
CA ARG A 240 -15.84 -12.26 -3.61
C ARG A 240 -15.89 -13.70 -4.10
N ALA A 241 -15.81 -13.91 -5.42
CA ALA A 241 -15.85 -15.25 -6.02
C ALA A 241 -14.66 -16.14 -5.60
N LEU A 242 -13.56 -15.56 -5.13
CA LEU A 242 -12.38 -16.28 -4.64
C LEU A 242 -12.44 -16.62 -3.15
N LEU A 243 -13.42 -16.11 -2.43
CA LEU A 243 -13.51 -16.30 -0.99
C LEU A 243 -14.04 -17.71 -0.63
N PRO A 244 -13.59 -18.29 0.50
CA PRO A 244 -14.09 -19.58 0.95
C PRO A 244 -15.57 -19.50 1.36
N THR A 245 -16.20 -20.68 1.45
CA THR A 245 -17.57 -20.84 1.98
C THR A 245 -17.52 -21.38 3.41
N PRO A 246 -18.25 -20.81 4.38
CA PRO A 246 -19.09 -19.61 4.25
C PRO A 246 -18.27 -18.34 4.03
N THR A 247 -18.84 -17.38 3.30
CA THR A 247 -18.17 -16.11 2.99
C THR A 247 -17.78 -15.39 4.28
N PRO A 248 -16.49 -15.03 4.47
CA PRO A 248 -16.03 -14.30 5.65
C PRO A 248 -16.64 -12.89 5.69
N ARG A 249 -16.87 -12.33 6.88
CA ARG A 249 -17.49 -10.99 7.05
C ARG A 249 -16.65 -9.82 6.47
N GLY A 250 -15.34 -10.01 6.36
CA GLY A 250 -14.37 -8.98 5.95
C GLY A 250 -13.21 -8.86 6.94
N ALA A 251 -12.14 -8.18 6.54
CA ALA A 251 -11.01 -7.90 7.43
C ALA A 251 -11.37 -6.83 8.48
N PHE A 252 -10.79 -6.93 9.67
CA PHE A 252 -10.79 -5.84 10.64
C PHE A 252 -9.63 -4.89 10.31
N VAL A 253 -9.93 -3.62 10.03
CA VAL A 253 -8.90 -2.64 9.65
C VAL A 253 -9.08 -1.36 10.44
N GLU A 254 -8.04 -0.88 11.11
CA GLU A 254 -8.07 0.35 11.91
C GLU A 254 -6.91 1.29 11.59
N GLN A 255 -7.10 2.58 11.89
CA GLN A 255 -6.00 3.53 11.87
C GLN A 255 -5.23 3.45 13.19
N ASP A 256 -3.97 3.05 13.13
CA ASP A 256 -3.11 2.90 14.30
C ASP A 256 -1.63 3.02 13.93
N ASN A 257 -0.79 3.27 14.94
CA ASN A 257 0.65 3.29 14.80
C ASN A 257 1.24 1.90 15.11
N ALA A 258 1.93 1.29 14.15
CA ALA A 258 2.59 0.00 14.29
C ALA A 258 3.64 -0.05 15.41
N THR A 259 4.20 1.09 15.82
CA THR A 259 5.14 1.15 16.96
C THR A 259 4.47 1.15 18.32
N GLU A 260 3.14 1.09 18.36
CA GLU A 260 2.34 1.23 19.58
C GLU A 260 1.20 0.20 19.68
N LEU A 261 0.49 -0.04 18.56
CA LEU A 261 -0.61 -0.99 18.41
C LEU A 261 -1.70 -0.84 19.49
N ARG A 262 -2.13 0.40 19.76
CA ARG A 262 -3.08 0.73 20.84
C ARG A 262 -4.51 0.21 20.58
N ARG A 263 -4.85 -0.10 19.32
CA ARG A 263 -6.19 -0.55 18.91
C ARG A 263 -6.36 -2.06 18.94
N LEU A 264 -5.30 -2.82 19.25
CA LEU A 264 -5.32 -4.28 19.26
C LEU A 264 -5.13 -4.83 20.68
N PRO A 265 -5.93 -5.81 21.12
CA PRO A 265 -5.72 -6.46 22.40
C PRO A 265 -4.46 -7.36 22.38
N PRO A 266 -3.77 -7.51 23.54
CA PRO A 266 -2.60 -8.38 23.67
C PRO A 266 -2.89 -9.85 23.34
N GLY A 267 -1.88 -10.57 22.84
CA GLY A 267 -1.93 -12.03 22.57
C GLY A 267 -3.02 -12.49 21.59
N MET A 268 -3.63 -11.58 20.82
CA MET A 268 -4.76 -11.90 19.95
C MET A 268 -4.34 -12.43 18.57
N MET A 269 -3.08 -12.31 18.15
CA MET A 269 -2.67 -12.71 16.80
C MET A 269 -2.03 -14.08 16.79
N ASP A 270 -2.23 -14.88 15.74
CA ASP A 270 -1.53 -16.16 15.59
C ASP A 270 -0.22 -15.98 14.80
N ALA A 271 -0.19 -15.01 13.89
CA ALA A 271 0.97 -14.67 13.07
C ALA A 271 0.95 -13.19 12.64
N ILE A 272 2.12 -12.65 12.30
CA ILE A 272 2.24 -11.33 11.67
C ILE A 272 2.96 -11.50 10.33
N ILE A 273 2.37 -11.00 9.25
CA ILE A 273 2.97 -10.94 7.91
C ILE A 273 2.90 -9.49 7.45
N THR A 274 4.06 -8.85 7.21
CA THR A 274 4.06 -7.41 6.93
C THR A 274 5.30 -6.94 6.17
N SER A 275 5.24 -5.71 5.65
CA SER A 275 6.32 -5.02 4.95
C SER A 275 6.46 -3.60 5.51
N PRO A 276 7.23 -3.41 6.59
CA PRO A 276 7.43 -2.09 7.18
C PRO A 276 8.10 -1.11 6.21
N PRO A 277 7.91 0.22 6.37
CA PRO A 277 8.64 1.22 5.59
C PRO A 277 10.15 1.06 5.68
N TYR A 278 10.82 1.12 4.52
CA TYR A 278 12.28 1.06 4.46
C TYR A 278 12.85 2.44 4.71
N ALA A 279 13.87 2.52 5.57
CA ALA A 279 14.51 3.79 5.91
C ALA A 279 14.90 4.59 4.67
N ALA A 280 14.67 5.90 4.74
CA ALA A 280 15.05 6.88 3.73
C ALA A 280 14.44 6.69 2.32
N THR A 281 13.42 5.84 2.15
CA THR A 281 12.95 5.45 0.80
C THR A 281 11.81 6.34 0.29
N TYR A 282 10.75 6.54 1.09
CA TYR A 282 9.56 7.27 0.69
C TYR A 282 9.14 8.31 1.74
N ASP A 283 8.39 9.31 1.30
CA ASP A 283 7.57 10.17 2.15
C ASP A 283 6.10 9.92 1.75
N TYR A 284 5.40 9.01 2.44
CA TYR A 284 4.04 8.59 2.08
C TYR A 284 3.04 9.75 2.12
N ILE A 285 3.25 10.74 2.99
CA ILE A 285 2.43 11.96 3.07
C ILE A 285 2.49 12.72 1.76
N SER A 286 3.70 12.97 1.24
CA SER A 286 3.91 13.75 0.02
C SER A 286 3.25 13.10 -1.19
N HIS A 287 3.27 11.77 -1.26
CA HIS A 287 2.61 11.01 -2.33
C HIS A 287 1.08 11.04 -2.26
N HIS A 288 0.51 11.23 -1.08
CA HIS A 288 -0.93 11.17 -0.87
C HIS A 288 -1.57 12.52 -0.53
N ALA A 289 -0.81 13.60 -0.41
CA ALA A 289 -1.29 14.91 0.06
C ALA A 289 -2.54 15.41 -0.70
N MET A 290 -2.52 15.39 -2.03
CA MET A 290 -3.69 15.79 -2.84
C MET A 290 -4.89 14.88 -2.56
N ARG A 291 -4.71 13.56 -2.49
CA ARG A 291 -5.79 12.62 -2.18
C ARG A 291 -6.35 12.86 -0.77
N LEU A 292 -5.48 13.06 0.22
CA LEU A 292 -5.88 13.33 1.61
C LEU A 292 -6.73 14.60 1.72
N ARG A 293 -6.33 15.68 1.04
CA ARG A 293 -7.13 16.93 0.99
C ARG A 293 -8.47 16.74 0.29
N TRP A 294 -8.49 16.09 -0.88
CA TRP A 294 -9.71 15.87 -1.65
C TRP A 294 -10.73 14.97 -0.93
N LEU A 295 -10.25 14.04 -0.11
CA LEU A 295 -11.08 13.13 0.68
C LEU A 295 -11.40 13.63 2.09
N ASP A 296 -10.92 14.83 2.44
CA ASP A 296 -11.03 15.42 3.79
C ASP A 296 -10.55 14.46 4.90
N LEU A 297 -9.34 13.92 4.69
CA LEU A 297 -8.72 12.94 5.59
C LEU A 297 -7.67 13.59 6.49
N ASN A 298 -7.81 13.37 7.80
CA ASN A 298 -6.85 13.87 8.78
C ASN A 298 -5.51 13.13 8.69
N ALA A 299 -4.51 13.82 8.14
CA ALA A 299 -3.16 13.30 7.95
C ALA A 299 -2.23 13.49 9.16
N SER A 300 -2.71 14.06 10.28
CA SER A 300 -1.85 14.44 11.42
C SER A 300 -1.11 13.25 12.02
N ALA A 301 -1.76 12.11 12.19
CA ALA A 301 -1.10 10.91 12.70
C ALA A 301 0.05 10.46 11.78
N LEU A 302 -0.19 10.45 10.46
CA LEU A 302 0.82 10.12 9.45
C LEU A 302 1.97 11.14 9.46
N ALA A 303 1.67 12.43 9.59
CA ALA A 303 2.64 13.52 9.63
C ALA A 303 3.69 13.42 10.73
N HIS A 304 3.33 12.81 11.87
CA HIS A 304 4.20 12.77 13.05
C HIS A 304 4.70 11.37 13.41
N GLY A 305 4.09 10.31 12.85
CA GLY A 305 4.39 8.93 13.23
C GLY A 305 5.00 8.06 12.13
N GLU A 306 5.31 8.62 10.95
CA GLU A 306 5.87 7.85 9.83
C GLU A 306 7.26 7.29 10.16
N MET A 307 7.36 5.97 10.23
CA MET A 307 8.63 5.25 10.36
C MET A 307 9.43 5.34 9.05
N GLY A 308 10.75 5.51 9.13
CA GLY A 308 11.62 5.45 7.96
C GLY A 308 11.49 6.61 6.96
N ALA A 309 10.77 7.68 7.31
CA ALA A 309 10.45 8.79 6.40
C ALA A 309 11.70 9.41 5.76
N ARG A 310 11.71 9.55 4.44
CA ARG A 310 12.87 10.06 3.68
C ARG A 310 13.31 11.45 4.15
N SER A 311 12.36 12.36 4.34
CA SER A 311 12.60 13.72 4.82
C SER A 311 13.30 13.78 6.19
N THR A 312 13.02 12.83 7.09
CA THR A 312 13.69 12.70 8.39
C THR A 312 15.14 12.23 8.22
N TYR A 313 15.36 11.13 7.49
CA TYR A 313 16.69 10.55 7.32
C TYR A 313 17.64 11.41 6.47
N GLN A 314 17.12 12.31 5.64
CA GLN A 314 17.94 13.32 4.95
C GLN A 314 18.55 14.36 5.87
N ARG A 315 18.02 14.53 7.08
CA ARG A 315 18.49 15.51 8.09
C ARG A 315 19.41 14.90 9.13
N ILE A 316 19.60 13.58 9.12
CA ILE A 316 20.42 12.84 10.07
C ILE A 316 21.80 12.59 9.44
N PRO A 317 22.91 12.71 10.20
CA PRO A 317 24.23 12.29 9.70
C PRO A 317 24.21 10.83 9.22
N PRO A 318 24.75 10.49 8.03
CA PRO A 318 24.73 9.13 7.50
C PRO A 318 25.23 8.04 8.46
N ALA A 319 26.24 8.36 9.28
CA ALA A 319 26.79 7.44 10.27
C ALA A 319 25.82 7.07 11.40
N GLU A 320 24.82 7.91 11.68
CA GLU A 320 23.83 7.69 12.74
C GLU A 320 22.56 7.01 12.23
N ALA A 321 22.38 6.91 10.90
CA ALA A 321 21.16 6.41 10.29
C ALA A 321 20.80 4.97 10.73
N SER A 322 21.80 4.10 10.88
CA SER A 322 21.56 2.72 11.35
C SER A 322 21.02 2.69 12.78
N VAL A 323 21.56 3.51 13.67
CA VAL A 323 21.14 3.59 15.08
C VAL A 323 19.73 4.18 15.17
N ALA A 324 19.45 5.22 14.39
CA ALA A 324 18.11 5.81 14.32
C ALA A 324 17.06 4.77 13.90
N TRP A 325 17.36 3.99 12.86
CA TRP A 325 16.44 2.97 12.36
C TRP A 325 16.28 1.79 13.32
N SER A 326 17.35 1.34 13.97
CA SER A 326 17.26 0.34 15.05
C SER A 326 16.32 0.78 16.17
N ARG A 327 16.33 2.06 16.57
CA ARG A 327 15.39 2.58 17.59
C ARG A 327 13.93 2.54 17.11
N GLU A 328 13.68 2.86 15.84
CA GLU A 328 12.34 2.75 15.26
C GLU A 328 11.85 1.30 15.24
N LEU A 329 12.70 0.38 14.75
CA LEU A 329 12.43 -1.06 14.71
C LEU A 329 12.24 -1.65 16.11
N ALA A 330 13.01 -1.22 17.11
CA ALA A 330 12.86 -1.67 18.49
C ALA A 330 11.47 -1.35 19.05
N ARG A 331 10.94 -0.14 18.79
CA ARG A 331 9.56 0.21 19.19
C ARG A 331 8.53 -0.68 18.48
N PHE A 332 8.72 -0.94 17.19
CA PHE A 332 7.87 -1.84 16.42
C PHE A 332 7.90 -3.30 16.94
N PHE A 333 9.08 -3.86 17.19
CA PHE A 333 9.21 -5.20 17.76
C PHE A 333 8.61 -5.26 19.17
N THR A 334 8.85 -4.26 20.01
CA THR A 334 8.24 -4.19 21.33
C THR A 334 6.71 -4.16 21.28
N ALA A 335 6.12 -3.42 20.33
CA ALA A 335 4.67 -3.39 20.16
C ALA A 335 4.12 -4.72 19.61
N THR A 336 4.75 -5.30 18.59
CA THR A 336 4.32 -6.57 17.99
C THR A 336 4.48 -7.76 18.94
N ALA A 337 5.51 -7.75 19.80
CA ALA A 337 5.65 -8.73 20.86
C ALA A 337 4.43 -8.74 21.80
N LYS A 338 3.74 -7.62 22.04
CA LYS A 338 2.56 -7.60 22.92
C LYS A 338 1.38 -8.38 22.32
N VAL A 339 1.25 -8.42 21.00
CA VAL A 339 0.06 -8.96 20.31
C VAL A 339 0.25 -10.38 19.77
N LEU A 340 1.49 -10.84 19.58
CA LEU A 340 1.83 -12.16 19.03
C LEU A 340 2.23 -13.12 20.16
N PRO A 341 1.73 -14.37 20.31
CA PRO A 341 2.11 -15.29 21.37
C PRO A 341 3.55 -15.79 21.25
N LYS A 342 4.10 -16.39 22.32
CA LYS A 342 5.41 -17.04 22.27
C LYS A 342 5.44 -18.14 21.20
N GLY A 343 6.54 -18.23 20.46
CA GLY A 343 6.69 -19.10 19.30
C GLY A 343 5.97 -18.60 18.04
N GLY A 344 5.10 -17.59 18.14
CA GLY A 344 4.36 -17.03 17.01
C GLY A 344 5.31 -16.44 15.95
N PRO A 345 5.03 -16.66 14.66
CA PRO A 345 5.85 -16.15 13.57
C PRO A 345 5.55 -14.69 13.26
N LEU A 346 6.62 -13.90 13.11
CA LEU A 346 6.63 -12.56 12.53
C LEU A 346 7.46 -12.62 11.24
N VAL A 347 6.82 -12.48 10.09
CA VAL A 347 7.48 -12.46 8.78
C VAL A 347 7.51 -11.05 8.22
N LEU A 348 8.71 -10.60 7.86
CA LEU A 348 8.99 -9.27 7.35
C LEU A 348 9.48 -9.36 5.90
N LEU A 349 8.91 -8.55 5.02
CA LEU A 349 9.50 -8.25 3.72
C LEU A 349 10.18 -6.88 3.77
N MET A 350 11.50 -6.85 3.67
CA MET A 350 12.28 -5.62 3.82
C MET A 350 13.42 -5.55 2.80
N ALA A 351 13.69 -4.36 2.27
CA ALA A 351 14.84 -4.16 1.39
C ALA A 351 15.93 -3.33 2.06
N ASP A 352 17.16 -3.62 1.68
CA ASP A 352 18.30 -2.76 1.97
C ASP A 352 18.02 -1.32 1.51
N SER A 353 18.47 -0.34 2.29
CA SER A 353 18.33 1.09 1.99
C SER A 353 19.66 1.81 2.20
N ALA A 354 19.73 3.10 1.86
CA ALA A 354 20.95 3.87 2.02
C ALA A 354 20.68 5.32 2.41
N VAL A 355 21.55 5.85 3.24
CA VAL A 355 21.60 7.28 3.61
C VAL A 355 23.00 7.77 3.26
N GLY A 356 23.10 8.71 2.32
CA GLY A 356 24.39 9.12 1.76
C GLY A 356 25.16 7.93 1.16
N ASN A 357 26.36 7.69 1.65
CA ASN A 357 27.24 6.57 1.28
C ASN A 357 27.15 5.36 2.25
N VAL A 358 26.24 5.39 3.21
CA VAL A 358 26.06 4.32 4.20
C VAL A 358 24.92 3.40 3.77
N ALA A 359 25.21 2.11 3.66
CA ALA A 359 24.21 1.08 3.43
C ALA A 359 23.57 0.67 4.76
N LEU A 360 22.26 0.66 4.79
CA LEU A 360 21.45 0.11 5.88
C LEU A 360 21.04 -1.31 5.48
N ARG A 361 21.68 -2.30 6.10
CA ARG A 361 21.49 -3.72 5.82
C ARG A 361 20.29 -4.24 6.59
N ALA A 362 19.18 -4.45 5.89
CA ALA A 362 17.89 -4.69 6.52
C ALA A 362 17.90 -5.98 7.34
N ASP A 363 18.44 -7.07 6.79
CA ASP A 363 18.56 -8.35 7.46
C ASP A 363 19.39 -8.30 8.74
N GLU A 364 20.56 -7.66 8.70
CA GLU A 364 21.46 -7.53 9.85
C GLU A 364 20.85 -6.67 10.96
N ILE A 365 20.32 -5.49 10.60
CA ILE A 365 19.73 -4.54 11.56
C ILE A 365 18.47 -5.12 12.20
N VAL A 366 17.62 -5.79 11.41
CA VAL A 366 16.45 -6.52 11.93
C VAL A 366 16.89 -7.61 12.88
N ALA A 367 17.85 -8.46 12.49
CA ALA A 367 18.27 -9.59 13.31
C ALA A 367 18.91 -9.17 14.64
N SER A 368 19.72 -8.11 14.66
CA SER A 368 20.30 -7.59 15.92
C SER A 368 19.23 -6.99 16.81
N THR A 369 18.41 -6.09 16.27
CA THR A 369 17.38 -5.35 17.02
C THR A 369 16.28 -6.29 17.55
N ALA A 370 15.89 -7.29 16.77
CA ALA A 370 14.87 -8.27 17.15
C ALA A 370 15.28 -9.11 18.38
N ARG A 371 16.56 -9.49 18.50
CA ARG A 371 17.08 -10.26 19.65
C ARG A 371 16.92 -9.51 20.96
N GLU A 372 17.14 -8.20 20.94
CA GLU A 372 16.97 -7.33 22.11
C GLU A 372 15.48 -7.13 22.48
N CYS A 373 14.57 -7.39 21.54
CA CYS A 373 13.14 -7.13 21.68
C CYS A 373 12.28 -8.39 21.87
N GLY A 374 12.88 -9.51 22.27
CA GLY A 374 12.15 -10.75 22.55
C GLY A 374 11.78 -11.57 21.31
N PHE A 375 12.61 -11.52 20.28
CA PHE A 375 12.47 -12.33 19.07
C PHE A 375 13.77 -13.05 18.72
N PHE A 376 13.63 -14.25 18.18
CA PHE A 376 14.72 -15.03 17.61
C PHE A 376 14.65 -14.98 16.08
N PRO A 377 15.70 -14.53 15.37
CA PRO A 377 15.79 -14.61 13.92
C PRO A 377 15.97 -16.06 13.46
N ALA A 378 14.90 -16.66 12.95
CA ALA A 378 14.86 -18.10 12.69
C ALA A 378 15.29 -18.47 11.28
N ALA A 379 14.91 -17.68 10.28
CA ALA A 379 15.30 -17.89 8.89
C ALA A 379 15.26 -16.59 8.08
N ARG A 380 16.02 -16.54 6.99
CA ARG A 380 15.93 -15.49 5.97
C ARG A 380 16.10 -16.06 4.57
N ALA A 381 15.46 -15.41 3.61
CA ALA A 381 15.76 -15.53 2.19
C ALA A 381 16.03 -14.14 1.62
N SER A 382 17.03 -13.99 0.76
CA SER A 382 17.50 -12.70 0.26
C SER A 382 17.73 -12.75 -1.24
N GLN A 383 17.01 -11.91 -1.97
CA GLN A 383 17.17 -11.79 -3.42
C GLN A 383 17.93 -10.51 -3.75
N PHE A 384 19.01 -10.63 -4.52
CA PHE A 384 19.79 -9.47 -4.94
C PHE A 384 19.03 -8.57 -5.90
N ARG A 385 19.21 -7.25 -5.73
CA ARG A 385 18.52 -6.23 -6.50
C ARG A 385 19.52 -5.30 -7.21
N PRO A 386 19.31 -5.00 -8.50
CA PRO A 386 20.06 -3.97 -9.20
C PRO A 386 19.78 -2.60 -8.56
N HIS A 387 20.81 -1.76 -8.54
CA HIS A 387 20.71 -0.43 -7.97
C HIS A 387 20.48 0.61 -9.07
N PHE A 388 19.34 1.30 -9.03
CA PHE A 388 18.94 2.23 -10.08
C PHE A 388 19.23 3.71 -9.76
N HIS A 389 19.67 4.02 -8.53
CA HIS A 389 19.90 5.40 -8.08
C HIS A 389 21.39 5.71 -7.93
N GLY A 390 21.96 6.43 -8.91
CA GLY A 390 23.39 6.75 -8.99
C GLY A 390 24.04 7.23 -7.68
N PRO A 391 23.50 8.25 -6.99
CA PRO A 391 24.12 8.81 -5.78
C PRO A 391 24.30 7.83 -4.62
N THR A 392 23.43 6.81 -4.50
CA THR A 392 23.51 5.81 -3.40
C THR A 392 24.18 4.51 -3.84
N MET A 393 24.62 4.38 -5.10
CA MET A 393 25.36 3.20 -5.58
C MET A 393 26.65 2.97 -4.78
N ALA A 394 27.30 4.05 -4.33
CA ALA A 394 28.54 3.98 -3.57
C ALA A 394 28.38 3.14 -2.29
N ALA A 395 27.22 3.21 -1.63
CA ALA A 395 26.92 2.47 -0.41
C ALA A 395 26.94 0.94 -0.60
N PHE A 396 26.66 0.46 -1.81
CA PHE A 396 26.51 -0.97 -2.13
C PHE A 396 27.68 -1.55 -2.94
N ARG A 397 28.82 -0.87 -3.00
CA ARG A 397 30.00 -1.35 -3.75
C ARG A 397 30.58 -2.65 -3.19
N ALA A 398 30.61 -2.79 -1.87
CA ALA A 398 31.23 -3.95 -1.21
C ALA A 398 30.34 -5.20 -1.24
N ARG A 399 29.02 -5.02 -1.07
CA ARG A 399 28.02 -6.10 -1.14
C ARG A 399 26.78 -5.61 -1.87
N PRO A 400 26.22 -6.37 -2.83
CA PRO A 400 25.02 -5.97 -3.55
C PRO A 400 23.86 -5.68 -2.59
N ARG A 401 22.95 -4.82 -3.05
CA ARG A 401 21.68 -4.55 -2.39
C ARG A 401 20.78 -5.78 -2.49
N ALA A 402 19.98 -6.06 -1.48
CA ALA A 402 18.99 -7.13 -1.52
C ALA A 402 17.59 -6.70 -1.01
N GLU A 403 16.60 -7.49 -1.40
CA GLU A 403 15.31 -7.58 -0.71
C GLU A 403 15.26 -8.91 0.05
N HIS A 404 14.71 -8.87 1.25
CA HIS A 404 14.78 -9.95 2.23
C HIS A 404 13.37 -10.32 2.68
N ALA A 405 13.07 -11.62 2.70
CA ALA A 405 12.01 -12.19 3.50
C ALA A 405 12.65 -12.76 4.77
N ILE A 406 12.24 -12.27 5.95
CA ILE A 406 12.87 -12.59 7.24
C ILE A 406 11.80 -13.15 8.17
N LEU A 407 12.04 -14.33 8.74
CA LEU A 407 11.21 -14.95 9.77
C LEU A 407 11.83 -14.73 11.15
N LEU A 408 11.07 -14.10 12.03
CA LEU A 408 11.33 -13.98 13.45
C LEU A 408 10.32 -14.84 14.23
N ARG A 409 10.74 -15.44 15.35
CA ARG A 409 9.83 -16.12 16.30
C ARG A 409 9.89 -15.44 17.66
N ARG A 410 8.74 -15.20 18.30
CA ARG A 410 8.70 -14.62 19.65
C ARG A 410 9.28 -15.59 20.68
N THR A 411 10.15 -15.10 21.57
CA THR A 411 10.79 -15.88 22.66
C THR A 411 9.97 -15.93 23.95
#